data_AF-A0A0F9GS84-F1
#
_entry.id   AF-A0A0F9GS84-F1
#
_cell.length_a   1.000
_cell.length_b   1.000
_cell.length_c   1.000
_cell.angle_alpha   90.00
_cell.angle_beta   90.00
_cell.angle_gamma   90.00
#
_symmetry.space_group_name_H-M   'P 1'
#
loop_
_entity.id
_entity.type
_entity.pdbx_description
1 polymer ?
#
loop_
_entity_poly.entity_id
_entity_poly.type
_entity_poly.pdbx_seq_one_letter_code
_entity_poly.pdbx_strand_id
1 'polypeptide(L)' 'MKYRIIYADCPWPYANFQGKGKSHGDVSAHYPTMALPELRNLGIGLRPYLAEDCVLFLWATFPNLPEALSV' A
#
# COMPACT_ATOMS: atom_id res chain seq x y z
N MET A 1 19.46 -14.17 1.37
CA MET A 1 18.91 -14.24 -0.01
C MET A 1 18.24 -12.91 -0.31
N LYS A 2 18.36 -12.39 -1.53
CA LYS A 2 17.78 -11.10 -1.93
C LYS A 2 16.73 -11.30 -3.02
N TYR A 3 15.64 -10.56 -2.97
CA TYR A 3 14.51 -10.65 -3.90
C TYR A 3 14.65 -9.60 -5.01
N ARG A 4 14.41 -10.03 -6.25
CA ARG A 4 14.42 -9.16 -7.45
C ARG A 4 13.04 -8.64 -7.83
N ILE A 5 11.99 -9.25 -7.28
CA ILE A 5 10.61 -8.89 -7.57
C ILE A 5 9.89 -8.78 -6.22
N ILE A 6 9.26 -7.63 -5.99
CA ILE A 6 8.29 -7.44 -4.93
C ILE A 6 6.91 -7.29 -5.58
N TYR A 7 5.95 -8.08 -5.12
CA TYR A 7 4.55 -7.94 -5.48
C TYR A 7 3.79 -7.54 -4.22
N ALA A 8 3.26 -6.32 -4.20
CA ALA A 8 2.66 -5.72 -3.02
C ALA A 8 1.20 -5.34 -3.29
N ASP A 9 0.34 -5.67 -2.33
CA ASP A 9 -1.02 -5.18 -2.22
C ASP A 9 -1.11 -4.38 -0.92
N CYS A 10 -1.11 -3.05 -1.05
CA CYS A 10 -1.04 -2.16 0.10
C CYS A 10 -2.44 -1.92 0.70
N PRO A 11 -2.57 -1.85 2.04
CA PRO A 11 -3.85 -1.59 2.70
C PRO A 11 -4.25 -0.11 2.60
N TRP A 12 -4.67 0.31 1.40
CA TRP A 12 -4.99 1.69 1.05
C TRP A 12 -6.11 2.28 1.91
N PRO A 13 -5.96 3.50 2.44
CA PRO A 13 -7.04 4.21 3.09
C PRO A 13 -7.94 4.85 2.03
N TYR A 14 -9.26 4.80 2.21
CA TYR A 14 -10.18 5.57 1.38
C TYR A 14 -10.68 6.80 2.15
N ALA A 15 -10.22 7.99 1.74
CA ALA A 15 -10.59 9.25 2.38
C ALA A 15 -12.10 9.45 2.50
N ASN A 16 -12.87 8.97 1.51
CA ASN A 16 -14.32 9.17 1.45
C ASN A 16 -15.12 8.31 2.43
N PHE A 17 -14.53 7.27 3.00
CA PHE A 17 -15.23 6.29 3.85
C PHE A 17 -14.81 6.34 5.32
N GLN A 18 -13.76 7.08 5.67
CA GLN A 18 -13.32 7.22 7.06
C GLN A 18 -14.46 7.79 7.94
N GLY A 19 -14.94 6.97 8.89
CA GLY A 19 -15.91 7.38 9.90
C GLY A 19 -17.37 7.46 9.46
N LYS A 20 -17.72 7.06 8.22
CA LYS A 20 -19.11 7.14 7.72
C LYS A 20 -19.97 5.90 7.95
N GLY A 21 -19.45 4.87 8.61
CA GLY A 21 -20.22 3.70 9.03
C GLY A 21 -20.68 2.83 7.86
N LYS A 22 -20.01 1.69 7.69
CA LYS A 22 -20.50 0.49 6.96
C LYS A 22 -21.24 0.77 5.64
N SER A 23 -20.69 1.63 4.80
CA SER A 23 -21.09 1.63 3.38
C SER A 23 -20.33 0.50 2.67
N HIS A 24 -20.90 -0.04 1.60
CA HIS A 24 -20.32 -1.18 0.86
C HIS A 24 -18.90 -0.95 0.29
N GLY A 25 -18.36 0.29 0.33
CA GLY A 25 -17.00 0.62 -0.10
C GLY A 25 -16.00 0.88 1.03
N ASP A 26 -16.40 0.73 2.29
CA ASP A 26 -15.52 1.00 3.43
C ASP A 26 -14.60 -0.19 3.75
N VAL A 27 -13.42 -0.20 3.13
CA VAL A 27 -12.39 -1.24 3.36
C VAL A 27 -11.95 -1.33 4.82
N SER A 28 -12.06 -0.24 5.59
CA SER A 28 -11.65 -0.22 7.00
C SER A 28 -12.54 -1.09 7.89
N ALA A 29 -13.75 -1.42 7.42
CA ALA A 29 -14.65 -2.36 8.09
C ALA A 29 -14.21 -3.83 7.92
N HIS A 30 -13.31 -4.12 6.98
CA HIS A 30 -12.83 -5.47 6.67
C HIS A 30 -11.41 -5.74 7.19
N TYR A 31 -10.52 -4.75 7.11
CA TYR A 31 -9.15 -4.85 7.62
C TYR A 31 -8.57 -3.47 7.97
N PRO A 32 -7.56 -3.39 8.86
CA PRO A 32 -6.87 -2.14 9.17
C PRO A 32 -6.19 -1.55 7.92
N THR A 33 -6.45 -0.27 7.66
CA THR A 33 -5.75 0.50 6.61
C THR A 33 -4.56 1.24 7.19
N MET A 34 -3.61 1.62 6.32
CA MET A 34 -2.39 2.32 6.70
C MET A 34 -2.33 3.71 6.05
N ALA A 35 -1.81 4.71 6.77
CA ALA A 35 -1.64 6.04 6.19
C ALA A 35 -0.53 6.04 5.13
N LEU A 36 -0.60 6.94 4.15
CA LEU A 36 0.39 7.02 3.07
C LEU A 36 1.86 7.15 3.56
N PRO A 37 2.18 7.96 4.58
CA PRO A 37 3.55 8.02 5.11
C PRO A 37 4.02 6.68 5.68
N GLU A 38 3.13 5.92 6.30
CA GLU A 38 3.46 4.60 6.86
C GLU A 38 3.69 3.58 5.73
N LEU A 39 2.86 3.59 4.68
CA LEU A 39 3.05 2.75 3.49
C LEU A 39 4.41 2.95 2.83
N ARG A 40 4.83 4.22 2.64
CA ARG A 40 6.17 4.58 2.13
C ARG A 40 7.30 4.01 2.98
N ASN A 41 7.11 4.03 4.30
CA ASN A 41 8.12 3.58 5.25
C ASN A 41 8.26 2.05 5.31
N LEU A 42 7.27 1.27 4.86
CA LEU A 42 7.38 -0.20 4.78
C LEU A 42 8.61 -0.65 3.99
N GLY A 43 8.96 0.08 2.92
CA GLY A 43 10.13 -0.22 2.09
C GLY A 43 11.46 -0.19 2.84
N ILE A 44 11.57 0.60 3.92
CA ILE A 44 12.80 0.73 4.71
C ILE A 44 13.18 -0.60 5.36
N GLY A 45 12.20 -1.29 5.96
CA GLY A 45 12.41 -2.59 6.61
C GLY A 45 12.75 -3.70 5.62
N LEU A 46 12.33 -3.56 4.37
CA LEU A 46 12.58 -4.55 3.32
C LEU A 46 13.98 -4.44 2.72
N ARG A 47 14.68 -3.29 2.84
CA ARG A 47 15.98 -3.02 2.20
C ARG A 47 17.03 -4.13 2.34
N PRO A 48 17.24 -4.78 3.50
CA PRO A 48 18.23 -5.87 3.61
C PRO A 48 17.94 -7.08 2.70
N TYR A 49 16.68 -7.23 2.28
CA TYR A 49 16.20 -8.33 1.45
C TYR A 49 16.05 -7.95 -0.02
N LEU A 50 16.29 -6.70 -0.43
CA LEU A 50 16.13 -6.27 -1.81
C LEU A 50 17.44 -6.47 -2.60
N ALA A 51 17.32 -7.02 -3.80
CA ALA A 51 18.37 -6.93 -4.80
C ALA A 51 18.54 -5.47 -5.26
N GLU A 52 19.69 -5.16 -5.86
CA GLU A 52 19.96 -3.82 -6.39
C GLU A 52 19.00 -3.46 -7.53
N ASP A 53 18.86 -4.36 -8.51
CA ASP A 53 17.91 -4.24 -9.62
C ASP A 53 16.56 -4.89 -9.30
N CYS A 54 15.94 -4.46 -8.20
CA CYS A 54 14.63 -4.97 -7.77
C CYS A 54 13.48 -4.19 -8.43
N VAL A 55 12.43 -4.89 -8.85
CA VAL A 55 11.22 -4.32 -9.42
C VAL A 55 10.05 -4.47 -8.43
N LEU A 56 9.30 -3.39 -8.24
CA LEU A 56 8.05 -3.38 -7.48
C LEU A 56 6.85 -3.42 -8.42
N PHE A 57 6.01 -4.43 -8.26
CA PHE A 57 4.66 -4.48 -8.78
C PHE A 57 3.71 -4.13 -7.63
N LEU A 58 3.06 -2.98 -7.73
CA LEU A 58 2.19 -2.47 -6.69
C LEU A 58 0.75 -2.45 -7.17
N TRP A 59 -0.12 -3.19 -6.48
CA TRP A 59 -1.55 -3.12 -6.73
C TRP A 59 -2.11 -1.83 -6.14
N ALA A 60 -2.86 -1.09 -6.97
CA ALA A 60 -3.51 0.14 -6.57
C ALA A 60 -4.91 0.20 -7.18
N THR A 61 -5.85 0.78 -6.45
CA THR A 61 -7.15 1.14 -7.01
C THR A 61 -7.07 2.48 -7.71
N PHE A 62 -7.95 2.71 -8.68
CA PHE A 62 -7.96 3.95 -9.47
C PHE A 62 -7.96 5.23 -8.61
N PRO A 63 -8.73 5.34 -7.51
CA PRO A 63 -8.69 6.53 -6.65
C PRO A 63 -7.37 6.75 -5.91
N ASN A 64 -6.60 5.68 -5.65
CA ASN A 64 -5.32 5.72 -4.94
C ASN A 64 -4.11 5.69 -5.89
N LEU A 65 -4.33 5.81 -7.20
CA LEU A 65 -3.25 5.76 -8.19
C LEU A 65 -2.22 6.89 -7.99
N PRO A 66 -2.61 8.14 -7.69
CA PRO A 66 -1.64 9.20 -7.38
C PRO A 66 -0.77 8.85 -6.16
N GLU A 67 -1.37 8.32 -5.11
CA GLU A 67 -0.70 7.89 -3.89
C GLU A 67 0.25 6.73 -4.18
N ALA A 68 -0.18 5.73 -4.95
CA ALA A 68 0.64 4.58 -5.32
C ALA A 68 1.89 4.94 -6.12
N LEU A 69 1.81 5.96 -7.00
CA LEU A 69 2.97 6.47 -7.74
C LEU A 69 3.96 7.26 -6.86
N SER A 70 3.57 7.54 -5.62
CA SER A 70 4.37 8.27 -4.65
C SER A 70 4.87 7.42 -3.48
N VAL A 71 4.60 6.10 -3.52
CA VAL A 71 5.09 5.13 -2.52
C VAL A 71 6.56 4.78 -2.77
#